data_AF-A0A286AFB4-F1
#
_entry.id   AF-A0A286AFB4-F1
#
_cell.length_a   1.000
_cell.length_b   1.000
_cell.length_c   1.000
_cell.angle_alpha   90.00
_cell.angle_beta   90.00
_cell.angle_gamma   90.00
#
_symmetry.space_group_name_H-M   'P 1'
#
loop_
_entity.id
_entity.type
_entity.pdbx_description
1 polymer ?
#
loop_
_entity_poly.entity_id
_entity_poly.type
_entity_poly.pdbx_seq_one_letter_code
_entity_poly.pdbx_strand_id
1 'polypeptide(L)'
;MKKNIGILILVLFIFACEQKSLEFEKLEQFSKIDTIPDNGKPYYYKKDIYIVKNYKDNLQNERTVDSFAYKNRAEDLGRYAGYKIVLYKHSYATNVENLKKNPKDFDNYTFINDMIYIYDWGGGKWSGKMKFKGRETVEAQPMIRED
;
A
#
# COMPACT_ATOMS: atom_id res chain seq x y z
N MET A 1 9.23 51.10 36.83
CA MET A 1 10.16 50.33 35.97
C MET A 1 9.62 48.92 35.81
N LYS A 2 8.94 48.60 34.71
CA LYS A 2 8.51 47.23 34.38
C LYS A 2 9.48 46.70 33.33
N LYS A 3 10.31 45.71 33.68
CA LYS A 3 11.24 45.07 32.75
C LYS A 3 10.49 43.98 31.98
N ASN A 4 10.61 44.06 30.66
CA ASN A 4 10.03 43.18 29.66
C ASN A 4 10.51 41.73 29.87
N ILE A 5 9.59 40.83 30.21
CA ILE A 5 9.77 39.37 30.06
C ILE A 5 8.75 38.93 29.02
N GLY A 6 9.20 38.97 27.78
CA GLY A 6 8.48 38.55 26.58
C GLY A 6 9.46 38.89 25.49
N ILE A 7 10.16 37.94 24.90
CA ILE A 7 9.62 37.03 23.91
C ILE A 7 10.70 35.96 23.75
N LEU A 8 10.46 34.73 24.20
CA LEU A 8 11.32 33.59 23.88
C LEU A 8 10.50 32.30 23.69
N ILE A 9 9.30 32.43 23.12
CA ILE A 9 8.45 31.30 22.73
C ILE A 9 7.83 31.62 21.37
N LEU A 10 8.64 31.79 20.31
CA LEU A 10 8.09 31.92 18.95
C LEU A 10 9.08 31.58 17.82
N VAL A 11 10.02 30.66 18.05
CA VAL A 11 10.94 30.20 16.97
C VAL A 11 10.86 28.68 16.75
N LEU A 12 10.11 27.94 17.57
CA LEU A 12 10.02 26.47 17.47
C LEU A 12 8.93 25.93 16.51
N PHE A 13 8.13 26.78 15.86
CA PHE A 13 6.97 26.32 15.07
C PHE A 13 7.16 26.28 13.54
N ILE A 14 8.33 26.65 12.99
CA ILE A 14 8.47 26.86 11.54
C ILE A 14 9.17 25.71 10.79
N PHE A 15 9.51 24.60 11.45
CA PHE A 15 9.89 23.37 10.76
C PHE A 15 8.68 22.44 10.55
N ALA A 16 7.53 23.00 10.17
CA ALA A 16 6.48 22.20 9.56
C ALA A 16 7.02 21.71 8.20
N CYS A 17 7.69 20.56 8.22
CA CYS A 17 8.17 19.88 7.03
C CYS A 17 6.95 19.59 6.15
N GLU A 18 6.80 20.34 5.05
CA GLU A 18 5.72 20.17 4.09
C GLU A 18 5.85 18.79 3.45
N GLN A 19 5.08 17.84 3.95
CA GLN A 19 5.07 16.48 3.42
C GLN A 19 4.24 16.47 2.14
N LYS A 20 4.90 16.24 1.00
CA LYS A 20 4.22 16.02 -0.28
C LYS A 20 3.16 14.94 -0.13
N SER A 21 1.99 15.14 -0.74
CA SER A 21 0.92 14.15 -0.78
C SER A 21 1.39 12.86 -1.46
N LEU A 22 0.84 11.74 -1.01
CA LEU A 22 1.04 10.47 -1.68
C LEU A 22 0.32 10.49 -3.03
N GLU A 23 0.98 9.96 -4.05
CA GLU A 23 0.39 9.71 -5.36
C GLU A 23 0.39 8.20 -5.59
N PHE A 24 -0.70 7.69 -6.14
CA PHE A 24 -0.91 6.26 -6.38
C PHE A 24 -1.02 6.02 -7.87
N GLU A 25 -0.15 5.18 -8.40
CA GLU A 25 -0.10 4.84 -9.82
C GLU A 25 -0.34 3.35 -10.00
N LYS A 26 -1.43 2.99 -10.69
CA LYS A 26 -1.80 1.59 -10.89
C LYS A 26 -0.92 0.92 -11.93
N LEU A 27 -0.39 -0.25 -11.61
CA LEU A 27 0.33 -1.11 -12.52
C LEU A 27 -0.64 -2.07 -13.21
N GLU A 28 -1.32 -1.58 -14.24
CA GLU A 28 -2.30 -2.38 -14.99
C GLU A 28 -1.68 -3.66 -15.56
N GLN A 29 -0.44 -3.59 -16.07
CA GLN A 29 0.24 -4.75 -16.68
C GLN A 29 0.52 -5.92 -15.70
N PHE A 30 0.50 -5.67 -14.39
CA PHE A 30 0.71 -6.70 -13.36
C PHE A 30 -0.54 -6.98 -12.52
N SER A 31 -1.61 -6.20 -12.74
CA SER A 31 -2.90 -6.43 -12.11
C SER A 31 -3.65 -7.49 -12.91
N LYS A 32 -4.08 -8.57 -12.26
CA LYS A 32 -4.63 -9.74 -12.96
C LYS A 32 -5.73 -10.43 -12.17
N ILE A 33 -6.55 -11.17 -12.91
CA ILE A 33 -7.53 -12.12 -12.38
C ILE A 33 -7.04 -13.51 -12.77
N ASP A 34 -6.69 -14.32 -11.77
CA ASP A 34 -6.36 -15.74 -11.93
C ASP A 34 -7.61 -16.57 -11.64
N THR A 35 -7.74 -17.73 -12.30
CA THR A 35 -8.84 -18.68 -12.07
C THR A 35 -8.28 -20.03 -11.66
N ILE A 36 -8.72 -20.54 -10.50
CA ILE A 36 -8.37 -21.86 -10.00
C ILE A 36 -9.65 -22.71 -9.98
N PRO A 37 -9.70 -23.83 -10.72
CA PRO A 37 -10.82 -24.75 -10.62
C PRO A 37 -10.69 -25.61 -9.35
N ASP A 38 -11.76 -25.72 -8.58
CA ASP A 38 -11.88 -26.69 -7.50
C ASP A 38 -13.27 -27.34 -7.55
N ASN A 39 -13.30 -28.68 -7.58
CA ASN A 39 -14.51 -29.48 -7.76
C ASN A 39 -15.43 -29.02 -8.91
N GLY A 40 -14.83 -28.59 -10.04
CA GLY A 40 -15.56 -28.11 -11.21
C GLY A 40 -16.12 -26.69 -11.10
N LYS A 41 -15.91 -26.00 -9.98
CA LYS A 41 -16.29 -24.58 -9.81
C LYS A 41 -15.07 -23.68 -9.99
N PRO A 42 -15.18 -22.58 -10.75
CA PRO A 42 -14.09 -21.62 -10.89
C PRO A 42 -14.03 -20.71 -9.66
N TYR A 43 -12.85 -20.61 -9.06
CA TYR A 43 -12.53 -19.63 -8.03
C TYR A 43 -11.67 -18.54 -8.62
N TYR A 44 -12.15 -17.30 -8.53
CA TYR A 44 -11.46 -16.13 -9.08
C TYR A 44 -10.62 -15.45 -8.01
N TYR A 45 -9.36 -15.18 -8.33
CA TYR A 45 -8.43 -14.43 -7.49
C TYR A 45 -8.01 -13.18 -8.21
N LYS A 46 -8.26 -12.01 -7.64
CA LYS A 46 -7.89 -10.73 -8.25
C LYS A 46 -6.79 -10.05 -7.43
N LYS A 47 -5.81 -9.49 -8.13
CA LYS A 47 -4.75 -8.69 -7.52
C LYS A 47 -4.62 -7.38 -8.27
N ASP A 48 -4.82 -6.26 -7.57
CA ASP A 48 -4.51 -4.92 -8.07
C ASP A 48 -3.19 -4.45 -7.46
N ILE A 49 -2.32 -3.88 -8.30
CA ILE A 49 -0.98 -3.43 -7.88
C ILE A 49 -0.84 -1.93 -8.09
N TYR A 50 -0.30 -1.23 -7.09
CA TYR A 50 -0.02 0.21 -7.19
C TYR A 50 1.40 0.56 -6.73
N ILE A 51 1.96 1.60 -7.35
CA ILE A 51 3.17 2.29 -6.93
C ILE A 51 2.76 3.55 -6.15
N VAL A 52 3.36 3.75 -4.99
CA VAL A 52 3.12 4.88 -4.09
C VAL A 52 4.32 5.83 -4.15
N LYS A 53 4.12 7.02 -4.72
CA LYS A 53 5.14 8.09 -4.75
C LYS A 53 5.10 8.89 -3.45
N ASN A 54 6.24 9.50 -3.11
CA ASN A 54 6.44 10.29 -1.88
C ASN A 54 6.23 9.50 -0.57
N TYR A 55 6.22 8.16 -0.63
CA TYR A 55 6.05 7.33 0.56
C TYR A 55 7.23 7.45 1.52
N LYS A 56 6.88 7.68 2.78
CA LYS A 56 7.74 7.65 3.97
C LYS A 56 7.07 6.73 4.99
N ASP A 57 7.86 5.91 5.67
CA ASP A 57 7.37 5.03 6.73
C ASP A 57 7.03 5.86 7.98
N ASN A 58 5.80 6.37 8.02
CA ASN A 58 5.25 7.14 9.12
C ASN A 58 3.73 6.94 9.23
N LEU A 59 3.18 7.24 10.41
CA LEU A 59 1.77 7.00 10.72
C LEU A 59 0.80 7.74 9.78
N GLN A 60 1.17 8.94 9.33
CA GLN A 60 0.31 9.73 8.44
C GLN A 60 0.15 9.03 7.07
N ASN A 61 1.26 8.60 6.47
CA ASN A 61 1.22 7.88 5.20
C ASN A 61 0.53 6.53 5.33
N GLU A 62 0.74 5.82 6.44
CA GLU A 62 0.05 4.58 6.71
C GLU A 62 -1.47 4.77 6.70
N ARG A 63 -1.99 5.79 7.40
CA ARG A 63 -3.42 6.11 7.40
C ARG A 63 -3.95 6.48 6.01
N THR A 64 -3.15 7.22 5.22
CA THR A 64 -3.52 7.57 3.84
C THR A 64 -3.60 6.33 2.96
N VAL A 65 -2.64 5.43 3.09
CA VAL A 65 -2.58 4.15 2.37
C VAL A 65 -3.73 3.23 2.78
N ASP A 66 -4.05 3.13 4.07
CA ASP A 66 -5.22 2.40 4.56
C ASP A 66 -6.49 2.95 3.92
N SER A 67 -6.71 4.28 3.99
CA SER A 67 -7.89 4.92 3.38
C SER A 67 -7.97 4.66 1.87
N PHE A 68 -6.83 4.72 1.17
CA PHE A 68 -6.76 4.43 -0.25
C PHE A 68 -7.19 2.99 -0.55
N ALA A 69 -6.63 2.00 0.15
CA ALA A 69 -6.93 0.59 -0.09
C ALA A 69 -8.41 0.28 0.15
N TYR A 70 -9.00 0.79 1.24
CA TYR A 70 -10.42 0.60 1.50
C TYR A 70 -11.31 1.29 0.45
N LYS A 71 -10.97 2.49 -0.02
CA LYS A 71 -11.76 3.21 -1.03
C LYS A 71 -11.66 2.61 -2.43
N ASN A 72 -10.53 1.99 -2.77
CA ASN A 72 -10.24 1.49 -4.12
C ASN A 72 -10.32 -0.03 -4.25
N ARG A 73 -10.82 -0.72 -3.22
CA ARG A 73 -11.13 -2.16 -3.33
C ARG A 73 -12.18 -2.38 -4.40
N ALA A 74 -12.16 -3.56 -5.03
CA ALA A 74 -13.17 -3.91 -6.03
C ALA A 74 -14.58 -3.77 -5.45
N GLU A 75 -15.54 -3.24 -6.21
CA GLU A 75 -16.92 -3.10 -5.74
C GLU A 75 -17.61 -4.47 -5.58
N ASP A 76 -17.24 -5.43 -6.42
CA ASP A 76 -17.78 -6.78 -6.49
C ASP A 76 -16.94 -7.80 -5.70
N LEU A 77 -16.46 -7.47 -4.48
CA LEU A 77 -15.58 -8.36 -3.70
C LEU A 77 -16.10 -9.79 -3.55
N GLY A 78 -17.43 -9.97 -3.42
CA GLY A 78 -18.07 -11.28 -3.28
C GLY A 78 -17.89 -12.21 -4.49
N ARG A 79 -17.48 -11.67 -5.65
CA ARG A 79 -17.15 -12.46 -6.85
C ARG A 79 -15.82 -13.21 -6.70
N TYR A 80 -14.90 -12.70 -5.90
CA TYR A 80 -13.55 -13.24 -5.78
C TYR A 80 -13.42 -14.11 -4.54
N ALA A 81 -12.80 -15.27 -4.73
CA ALA A 81 -12.35 -16.13 -3.64
C ALA A 81 -11.28 -15.41 -2.80
N GLY A 82 -10.42 -14.64 -3.46
CA GLY A 82 -9.46 -13.74 -2.83
C GLY A 82 -9.25 -12.48 -3.67
N TYR A 83 -9.16 -11.34 -3.01
CA TYR A 83 -8.83 -10.06 -3.60
C TYR A 83 -7.71 -9.39 -2.83
N LYS A 84 -6.68 -8.92 -3.54
CA LYS A 84 -5.54 -8.23 -2.94
C LYS A 84 -5.30 -6.87 -3.57
N ILE A 85 -5.00 -5.89 -2.74
CA ILE A 85 -4.29 -4.67 -3.16
C ILE A 85 -2.87 -4.78 -2.65
N VAL A 86 -1.90 -4.69 -3.56
CA VAL A 86 -0.47 -4.72 -3.23
C VAL A 86 0.17 -3.39 -3.57
N LEU A 87 0.84 -2.81 -2.59
CA LEU A 87 1.41 -1.47 -2.69
C LEU A 87 2.92 -1.53 -2.61
N TYR A 88 3.57 -0.88 -3.57
CA TYR A 88 5.02 -0.76 -3.66
C TYR A 88 5.46 0.70 -3.57
N LYS A 89 6.64 0.93 -3.00
CA LYS A 89 7.28 2.24 -2.96
C LYS A 89 7.84 2.58 -4.33
N HIS A 90 7.66 3.84 -4.73
CA HIS A 90 8.34 4.36 -5.90
C HIS A 90 9.87 4.38 -5.69
N SER A 91 10.62 3.76 -6.60
CA SER A 91 12.08 3.74 -6.60
C SER A 91 12.64 3.80 -8.03
N TYR A 92 13.97 3.77 -8.16
CA TYR A 92 14.62 3.70 -9.46
C TYR A 92 14.21 2.46 -10.27
N ALA A 93 14.07 1.30 -9.62
CA ALA A 93 13.61 0.08 -10.27
C ALA A 93 12.07 -0.02 -10.30
N THR A 94 11.40 0.49 -9.26
CA THR A 94 9.95 0.41 -9.08
C THR A 94 9.27 1.70 -9.50
N ASN A 95 9.17 1.92 -10.80
CA ASN A 95 8.36 2.96 -11.43
C ASN A 95 7.83 2.47 -12.77
N VAL A 96 6.76 3.09 -13.27
CA VAL A 96 6.08 2.63 -14.49
C VAL A 96 7.00 2.67 -15.71
N GLU A 97 7.85 3.69 -15.83
CA GLU A 97 8.74 3.84 -16.98
C GLU A 97 9.79 2.72 -17.03
N ASN A 98 10.41 2.38 -15.88
CA ASN A 98 11.36 1.29 -15.80
C ASN A 98 10.67 -0.06 -16.01
N LEU A 99 9.56 -0.32 -15.33
CA LEU A 99 8.87 -1.61 -15.40
C LEU A 99 8.24 -1.89 -16.77
N LYS A 100 8.00 -0.86 -17.59
CA LYS A 100 7.64 -1.04 -19.01
C LYS A 100 8.85 -1.50 -19.84
N LYS A 101 10.04 -0.99 -19.57
CA LYS A 101 11.28 -1.32 -20.31
C LYS A 101 11.89 -2.64 -19.84
N ASN A 102 11.88 -2.88 -18.53
CA ASN A 102 12.52 -3.99 -17.83
C ASN A 102 11.51 -4.69 -16.90
N PRO A 103 10.48 -5.37 -17.43
CA PRO A 103 9.43 -5.97 -16.60
C PRO A 103 9.95 -7.02 -15.61
N LYS A 104 11.10 -7.65 -15.90
CA LYS A 104 11.77 -8.61 -15.00
C LYS A 104 12.25 -7.97 -13.70
N ASP A 105 12.44 -6.66 -13.65
CA ASP A 105 12.80 -5.95 -12.42
C ASP A 105 11.68 -6.04 -11.37
N PHE A 106 10.43 -6.30 -11.81
CA PHE A 106 9.35 -6.55 -10.89
C PHE A 106 9.64 -7.75 -9.98
N ASP A 107 10.01 -8.88 -10.56
CA ASP A 107 10.29 -10.12 -9.82
C ASP A 107 11.68 -10.09 -9.18
N ASN A 108 12.68 -9.53 -9.88
CA ASN A 108 14.07 -9.53 -9.42
C ASN A 108 14.34 -8.51 -8.31
N TYR A 109 13.56 -7.43 -8.25
CA TYR A 109 13.81 -6.32 -7.32
C TYR A 109 12.55 -5.82 -6.62
N THR A 110 11.54 -5.34 -7.36
CA THR A 110 10.38 -4.63 -6.80
C THR A 110 9.64 -5.46 -5.75
N PHE A 111 9.35 -6.71 -6.09
CA PHE A 111 8.61 -7.63 -5.23
C PHE A 111 9.26 -7.78 -3.85
N ILE A 112 10.59 -7.76 -3.81
CA ILE A 112 11.37 -8.10 -2.61
C ILE A 112 11.76 -6.85 -1.81
N ASN A 113 12.05 -5.73 -2.49
CA ASN A 113 12.71 -4.59 -1.85
C ASN A 113 11.78 -3.40 -1.60
N ASP A 114 10.75 -3.24 -2.44
CA ASP A 114 9.91 -2.04 -2.41
C ASP A 114 8.48 -2.32 -1.96
N MET A 115 8.13 -3.56 -1.59
CA MET A 115 6.80 -3.85 -1.06
C MET A 115 6.58 -3.07 0.24
N ILE A 116 5.40 -2.45 0.36
CA ILE A 116 5.00 -1.69 1.54
C ILE A 116 3.89 -2.42 2.28
N TYR A 117 2.78 -2.70 1.57
CA TYR A 117 1.60 -3.31 2.18
C TYR A 117 0.94 -4.32 1.24
N ILE A 118 0.31 -5.31 1.86
CA ILE A 118 -0.70 -6.16 1.23
C ILE A 118 -1.98 -6.02 2.04
N TYR A 119 -3.06 -5.65 1.35
CA TYR A 119 -4.43 -5.66 1.87
C TYR A 119 -5.15 -6.85 1.26
N ASP A 120 -5.79 -7.67 2.08
CA ASP A 120 -6.39 -8.93 1.65
C ASP A 120 -7.87 -9.01 2.02
N TRP A 121 -8.67 -9.51 1.09
CA TRP A 121 -10.08 -9.84 1.26
C TRP A 121 -10.35 -11.25 0.75
N GLY A 122 -10.82 -12.14 1.63
CA GLY A 122 -11.20 -13.50 1.32
C GLY A 122 -12.72 -13.66 1.28
N GLY A 123 -13.25 -14.24 0.20
CA GLY A 123 -14.68 -14.49 0.04
C GLY A 123 -15.57 -13.25 0.26
N GLY A 124 -15.10 -12.08 -0.21
CA GLY A 124 -15.81 -10.82 -0.05
C GLY A 124 -15.57 -10.07 1.27
N LYS A 125 -14.89 -10.67 2.25
CA LYS A 125 -14.70 -10.10 3.59
C LYS A 125 -13.25 -9.68 3.81
N TRP A 126 -13.04 -8.64 4.63
CA TRP A 126 -11.71 -8.23 5.06
C TRP A 126 -10.98 -9.37 5.75
N SER A 127 -9.76 -9.66 5.32
CA SER A 127 -8.93 -10.75 5.86
C SER A 127 -7.68 -10.24 6.57
N GLY A 128 -7.17 -9.08 6.20
CA GLY A 128 -6.08 -8.46 6.96
C GLY A 128 -5.18 -7.53 6.16
N LYS A 129 -4.24 -6.93 6.88
CA LYS A 129 -3.17 -6.07 6.38
C LYS A 129 -1.83 -6.68 6.77
N MET A 130 -0.88 -6.73 5.83
CA MET A 130 0.52 -7.01 6.12
C MET A 130 1.37 -5.80 5.74
N LYS A 131 2.34 -5.43 6.58
CA LYS A 131 3.32 -4.38 6.35
C LYS A 131 4.71 -4.98 6.14
N PHE A 132 5.43 -4.43 5.18
CA PHE A 132 6.75 -4.88 4.78
C PHE A 132 7.78 -3.77 4.91
N LYS A 133 9.01 -4.15 5.22
CA LYS A 133 10.19 -3.27 5.21
C LYS A 133 11.33 -4.00 4.51
N GLY A 134 11.40 -3.82 3.18
CA GLY A 134 12.25 -4.66 2.35
C GLY A 134 11.76 -6.11 2.41
N ARG A 135 12.67 -7.04 2.77
CA ARG A 135 12.38 -8.48 2.79
C ARG A 135 11.61 -8.96 4.02
N GLU A 136 11.43 -8.08 5.01
CA GLU A 136 10.87 -8.45 6.31
C GLU A 136 9.40 -8.05 6.40
N THR A 137 8.56 -8.98 6.85
CA THR A 137 7.21 -8.65 7.34
C THR A 137 7.36 -8.08 8.74
N VAL A 138 7.00 -6.80 8.90
CA VAL A 138 7.16 -6.08 10.18
C VAL A 138 5.85 -5.96 10.96
N GLU A 139 4.71 -6.17 10.31
CA GLU A 139 3.41 -6.18 10.95
C GLU A 139 2.42 -7.05 10.18
N ALA A 140 1.59 -7.79 10.91
CA ALA A 140 0.44 -8.48 10.36
C ALA A 140 -0.76 -8.20 11.25
N GLN A 141 -1.79 -7.58 10.69
CA GLN A 141 -3.09 -7.39 11.32
C GLN A 141 -4.05 -8.43 10.73
N PRO A 142 -4.23 -9.59 11.40
CA PRO A 142 -5.17 -10.60 10.94
C PRO A 142 -6.62 -10.16 11.18
N MET A 143 -7.54 -10.82 10.48
CA MET A 143 -8.97 -10.83 10.79
C MET A 143 -9.17 -11.13 12.29
N ILE A 144 -9.78 -10.21 13.05
CA ILE A 144 -10.49 -10.60 14.26
C ILE A 144 -11.67 -11.42 13.73
N ARG A 145 -11.63 -12.74 13.88
CA ARG A 145 -12.84 -13.55 13.71
C ARG A 145 -13.81 -13.05 14.77
N GLU A 146 -14.85 -12.36 14.35
CA GLU A 146 -16.11 -12.35 15.10
C GLU A 146 -16.80 -13.65 14.67
N ASP A 147 -16.60 -14.69 15.47
CA ASP A 147 -17.44 -15.89 15.52
C ASP A 147 -18.88 -15.55 15.95
#